data_AF-A0A8B7IM44-F1
#
_entry.id   AF-A0A8B7IM44-F1
#
_cell.length_a   1.000
_cell.length_b   1.000
_cell.length_c   1.000
_cell.angle_alpha   90.00
_cell.angle_beta   90.00
_cell.angle_gamma   90.00
#
_symmetry.space_group_name_H-M   'P 1'
#
loop_
_entity.id
_entity.type
_entity.pdbx_description
1 polymer ?
#
loop_
_entity_poly.entity_id
_entity_poly.type
_entity_poly.pdbx_seq_one_letter_code
_entity_poly.pdbx_strand_id
1 'polypeptide(L)'
;MFERMSLQTDEDEHSIEMHLPYTAKAMESHKDEFTIVPVLVGALSESKEQEFGKLFSKYLADPSNLFVVSSDFCHWGQRFRYSYYDESQGEIYRSIEHLDKMGMSIIEQLDPVSFSNYLKKYHNTICGRHPIGVLLNAINELQKNGMNMSFSFLNYAQSSQCRNWQDSSVSYAAGALMVH
;
A
#
# COMPACT_ATOMS: atom_id res chain seq x y z
N MET A 1 -17.91 10.14 4.60
CA MET A 1 -17.56 11.42 5.23
C MET A 1 -16.39 11.14 6.15
N PHE A 2 -15.45 12.07 6.32
CA PHE A 2 -14.38 11.88 7.30
C PHE A 2 -14.94 11.96 8.72
N GLU A 3 -14.36 11.16 9.60
CA GLU A 3 -14.63 11.19 11.03
C GLU A 3 -13.35 11.61 11.76
N ARG A 4 -13.51 12.25 12.92
CA ARG A 4 -12.38 12.65 13.75
C ARG A 4 -12.08 11.51 14.73
N MET A 5 -10.87 10.96 14.64
CA MET A 5 -10.41 9.98 15.62
C MET A 5 -10.21 10.61 17.00
N SER A 6 -10.39 9.80 18.05
CA SER A 6 -10.03 10.19 19.41
C SER A 6 -8.51 10.22 19.57
N LEU A 7 -7.99 10.98 20.55
CA LEU A 7 -6.55 10.98 20.85
C LEU A 7 -6.04 9.58 21.18
N GLN A 8 -6.82 8.79 21.91
CA GLN A 8 -6.46 7.41 22.24
C GLN A 8 -6.31 6.55 20.97
N THR A 9 -7.26 6.65 20.03
CA THR A 9 -7.17 5.93 18.76
C THR A 9 -5.97 6.36 17.92
N ASP A 10 -5.61 7.63 17.97
CA ASP A 10 -4.43 8.19 17.29
C ASP A 10 -3.14 7.61 17.88
N GLU A 11 -2.97 7.67 19.21
CA GLU A 11 -1.78 7.19 19.92
C GLU A 11 -1.64 5.65 19.95
N ASP A 12 -2.75 4.91 19.83
CA ASP A 12 -2.74 3.44 19.75
C ASP A 12 -2.41 2.90 18.33
N GLU A 13 -2.45 3.74 17.29
CA GLU A 13 -2.27 3.33 15.89
C GLU A 13 -0.86 3.64 15.36
N HIS A 14 -0.17 2.60 14.86
CA HIS A 14 1.23 2.74 14.45
C HIS A 14 1.44 2.87 12.94
N SER A 15 0.43 2.55 12.11
CA SER A 15 0.57 2.54 10.64
C SER A 15 0.93 3.91 10.05
N ILE A 16 0.59 5.01 10.74
CA ILE A 16 0.97 6.37 10.39
C ILE A 16 2.28 6.76 11.10
N GLU A 17 2.38 6.47 12.40
CA GLU A 17 3.53 6.82 13.24
C GLU A 17 4.86 6.35 12.65
N MET A 18 4.90 5.13 12.09
CA MET A 18 6.12 4.54 11.51
C MET A 18 6.71 5.35 10.35
N HIS A 19 5.93 6.24 9.72
CA HIS A 19 6.43 7.13 8.66
C HIS A 19 6.97 8.45 9.21
N LEU A 20 6.60 8.87 10.42
CA LEU A 20 7.02 10.17 10.97
C LEU A 20 8.54 10.31 11.07
N PRO A 21 9.31 9.32 11.58
CA PRO A 21 10.78 9.44 11.63
C PRO A 21 11.41 9.48 10.23
N TYR A 22 10.90 8.69 9.29
CA TYR A 22 11.41 8.64 7.92
C TYR A 22 11.14 9.95 7.17
N THR A 23 9.92 10.50 7.28
CA THR A 23 9.57 11.79 6.68
C THR A 23 10.38 12.92 7.30
N ALA A 24 10.50 12.97 8.64
CA ALA A 24 11.31 13.98 9.32
C ALA A 24 12.77 13.93 8.87
N LYS A 25 13.32 12.73 8.68
CA LYS A 25 14.70 12.57 8.19
C LYS A 25 14.85 12.96 6.72
N ALA A 26 13.91 12.57 5.86
CA ALA A 26 13.95 12.91 4.43
C ALA A 26 13.82 14.42 4.19
N MET A 27 13.04 15.11 5.03
CA MET A 27 12.77 16.56 4.94
C MET A 27 13.67 17.42 5.84
N GLU A 28 14.74 16.86 6.41
CA GLU A 28 15.58 17.54 7.41
C GLU A 28 16.11 18.92 6.95
N SER A 29 16.43 19.07 5.66
CA SER A 29 16.93 20.32 5.09
C SER A 29 15.87 21.43 4.96
N HIS A 30 14.60 21.07 4.98
CA HIS A 30 13.44 21.96 4.82
C HIS A 30 12.46 21.77 6.00
N LYS A 31 12.98 21.45 7.19
CA LYS A 31 12.19 20.98 8.33
C LYS A 31 11.06 21.91 8.77
N ASP A 32 11.21 23.22 8.52
CA ASP A 32 10.27 24.28 8.91
C ASP A 32 9.36 24.71 7.74
N GLU A 33 9.47 24.05 6.58
CA GLU A 33 8.83 24.44 5.31
C GLU A 33 7.79 23.42 4.82
N PHE A 34 7.49 22.38 5.59
CA PHE A 34 6.51 21.35 5.22
C PHE A 34 5.48 21.14 6.32
N THR A 35 4.33 20.55 5.94
CA THR A 35 3.30 20.10 6.87
C THR A 35 2.90 18.67 6.55
N ILE A 36 2.19 18.01 7.47
CA ILE A 36 1.67 16.65 7.28
C ILE A 36 0.15 16.63 7.39
N VAL A 37 -0.48 15.72 6.66
CA VAL A 37 -1.93 15.45 6.73
C VAL A 37 -2.13 13.96 7.04
N PRO A 38 -2.20 13.56 8.32
CA PRO A 38 -2.41 12.16 8.68
C PRO A 38 -3.86 11.75 8.37
N VAL A 39 -4.02 10.63 7.66
CA VAL A 39 -5.33 10.06 7.31
C VAL A 39 -5.34 8.58 7.64
N LEU A 40 -6.10 8.21 8.68
CA LEU A 40 -6.33 6.80 9.01
C LEU A 40 -7.40 6.22 8.08
N VAL A 41 -7.04 5.17 7.33
CA VAL A 41 -7.93 4.51 6.37
C VAL A 41 -8.40 3.18 6.95
N GLY A 42 -9.70 3.09 7.25
CA GLY A 42 -10.33 1.86 7.73
C GLY A 42 -10.66 0.86 6.62
N ALA A 43 -11.59 -0.05 6.93
CA ALA A 43 -12.10 -1.02 5.96
C ALA A 43 -13.08 -0.35 4.98
N LEU A 44 -12.57 0.05 3.81
CA LEU A 44 -13.36 0.71 2.78
C LEU A 44 -14.08 -0.31 1.89
N SER A 45 -15.27 0.05 1.41
CA SER A 45 -15.88 -0.59 0.22
C SER A 45 -15.22 -0.09 -1.05
N GLU A 46 -15.31 -0.85 -2.14
CA GLU A 46 -14.80 -0.42 -3.47
C GLU A 46 -15.35 0.94 -3.91
N SER A 47 -16.62 1.21 -3.62
CA SER A 47 -17.23 2.53 -3.89
C SER A 47 -16.59 3.64 -3.07
N LYS A 48 -16.22 3.38 -1.81
CA LYS A 48 -15.54 4.36 -0.97
C LYS A 48 -14.09 4.57 -1.40
N GLU A 49 -13.39 3.54 -1.85
CA GLU A 49 -12.06 3.69 -2.45
C GLU A 49 -12.10 4.60 -3.68
N GLN A 50 -13.12 4.46 -4.54
CA GLN A 50 -13.35 5.36 -5.68
C GLN A 50 -13.68 6.80 -5.25
N GLU A 51 -14.61 6.97 -4.30
CA GLU A 51 -14.98 8.28 -3.78
C GLU A 51 -13.78 9.02 -3.16
N PHE A 52 -13.02 8.35 -2.30
CA PHE A 52 -11.83 8.93 -1.68
C PHE A 52 -10.69 9.14 -2.67
N GLY A 53 -10.49 8.21 -3.62
CA GLY A 53 -9.50 8.39 -4.69
C GLY A 53 -9.80 9.65 -5.51
N LYS A 54 -11.06 9.85 -5.91
CA LYS A 54 -11.48 11.08 -6.60
C LYS A 54 -11.34 12.33 -5.73
N LEU A 55 -11.58 12.23 -4.43
CA LEU A 55 -11.41 13.35 -3.51
C LEU A 55 -9.95 13.76 -3.36
N PHE A 56 -9.04 12.78 -3.27
CA PHE A 56 -7.61 13.00 -3.08
C PHE A 56 -6.86 13.33 -4.37
N SER A 57 -7.41 13.00 -5.54
CA SER A 57 -6.77 13.23 -6.85
C SER A 57 -6.33 14.68 -7.04
N LYS A 58 -7.16 15.66 -6.64
CA LYS A 58 -6.80 17.09 -6.74
C LYS A 58 -5.55 17.48 -5.93
N TYR A 59 -5.28 16.78 -4.82
CA TYR A 59 -4.08 17.00 -4.02
C TYR A 59 -2.89 16.23 -4.59
N LEU A 60 -3.12 15.04 -5.14
CA LEU A 60 -2.10 14.24 -5.81
C LEU A 60 -1.57 14.93 -7.09
N ALA A 61 -2.38 15.76 -7.74
CA ALA A 61 -2.00 16.55 -8.91
C ALA A 61 -1.10 17.76 -8.60
N ASP A 62 -1.01 18.18 -7.35
CA ASP A 62 -0.18 19.33 -6.95
C ASP A 62 1.27 18.86 -6.76
N PRO A 63 2.25 19.41 -7.51
CA PRO A 63 3.66 19.00 -7.41
C PRO A 63 4.30 19.32 -6.05
N SER A 64 3.64 20.11 -5.21
CA SER A 64 4.09 20.44 -3.84
C SER A 64 3.72 19.36 -2.82
N ASN A 65 2.86 18.40 -3.20
CA ASN A 65 2.33 17.37 -2.30
C ASN A 65 3.04 16.02 -2.51
N LEU A 66 3.10 15.24 -1.43
CA LEU A 66 3.57 13.86 -1.43
C LEU A 66 2.54 12.97 -0.73
N PHE A 67 2.21 11.83 -1.33
CA PHE A 67 1.39 10.80 -0.71
C PHE A 67 2.27 9.65 -0.23
N VAL A 68 2.30 9.42 1.09
CA VAL A 68 2.90 8.22 1.68
C VAL A 68 1.79 7.21 1.94
N VAL A 69 1.82 6.08 1.22
CA VAL A 69 0.83 5.01 1.36
C VAL A 69 1.45 3.86 2.14
N SER A 70 1.01 3.70 3.39
CA SER A 70 1.52 2.70 4.34
C SER A 70 0.94 1.31 4.06
N SER A 71 1.80 0.31 3.82
CA SER A 71 1.39 -1.09 3.70
C SER A 71 2.57 -2.06 3.84
N ASP A 72 2.38 -3.08 4.67
CA ASP A 72 3.06 -4.38 4.50
C ASP A 72 2.33 -5.22 3.43
N PHE A 73 3.03 -6.22 2.89
CA PHE A 73 2.53 -7.17 1.89
C PHE A 73 2.08 -8.48 2.58
N CYS A 74 2.32 -9.67 2.00
CA CYS A 74 1.85 -10.93 2.57
C CYS A 74 2.30 -11.14 4.02
N HIS A 75 1.33 -11.38 4.90
CA HIS A 75 1.51 -11.97 6.21
C HIS A 75 1.19 -13.48 6.08
N TRP A 76 2.24 -14.29 5.97
CA TRP A 76 2.12 -15.73 5.73
C TRP A 76 2.37 -16.54 7.01
N GLY A 77 1.55 -17.57 7.24
CA GLY A 77 1.69 -18.54 8.31
C GLY A 77 0.42 -18.76 9.14
N GLN A 78 0.40 -19.82 9.92
CA GLN A 78 -0.78 -20.22 10.71
C GLN A 78 -1.28 -19.12 11.65
N ARG A 79 -0.37 -18.33 12.25
CA ARG A 79 -0.73 -17.21 13.14
C ARG A 79 -1.56 -16.12 12.47
N PHE A 80 -1.45 -15.99 11.15
CA PHE A 80 -2.22 -15.04 10.35
C PHE A 80 -3.44 -15.66 9.69
N ARG A 81 -3.66 -16.98 9.88
CA ARG A 81 -4.69 -17.78 9.19
C ARG A 81 -4.60 -17.66 7.66
N TYR A 82 -3.39 -17.49 7.14
CA TYR A 82 -3.13 -17.37 5.72
C TYR A 82 -1.90 -18.18 5.35
N SER A 83 -2.08 -19.22 4.56
CA SER A 83 -1.02 -20.13 4.15
C SER A 83 -1.21 -20.58 2.71
N TYR A 84 -1.61 -19.64 1.84
CA TYR A 84 -1.67 -19.89 0.39
C TYR A 84 -0.29 -20.35 -0.08
N TYR A 85 -0.26 -21.40 -0.90
CA TYR A 85 0.97 -21.96 -1.42
C TYR A 85 0.72 -22.50 -2.82
N ASP A 86 1.51 -21.99 -3.76
CA ASP A 86 1.57 -22.45 -5.14
C ASP A 86 2.85 -23.28 -5.31
N GLU A 87 2.69 -24.60 -5.32
CA GLU A 87 3.78 -25.57 -5.47
C GLU A 87 4.60 -25.37 -6.75
N SER A 88 4.01 -24.77 -7.80
CA SER A 88 4.72 -24.52 -9.05
C SER A 88 5.85 -23.49 -8.90
N GLN A 89 5.84 -22.69 -7.82
CA GLN A 89 6.85 -21.67 -7.53
C GLN A 89 8.03 -22.19 -6.70
N GLY A 90 8.05 -23.47 -6.31
CA GLY A 90 9.11 -24.07 -5.51
C GLY A 90 8.89 -23.86 -4.01
N GLU A 91 9.92 -23.44 -3.26
CA GLU A 91 9.80 -23.29 -1.80
C GLU A 91 8.73 -22.25 -1.41
N ILE A 92 8.16 -22.39 -0.20
CA ILE A 92 7.07 -21.52 0.29
C ILE A 92 7.43 -20.03 0.15
N TYR A 93 8.63 -19.61 0.53
CA TYR A 93 9.06 -18.21 0.40
C TYR A 93 9.06 -17.70 -1.05
N ARG A 94 9.28 -18.57 -2.05
CA ARG A 94 9.17 -18.23 -3.48
C ARG A 94 7.73 -18.12 -3.94
N SER A 95 6.83 -18.96 -3.41
CA SER A 95 5.40 -18.80 -3.63
C SER A 95 4.87 -17.49 -3.05
N ILE A 96 5.32 -17.11 -1.85
CA ILE A 96 5.02 -15.80 -1.24
C ILE A 96 5.54 -14.66 -2.13
N GLU A 97 6.81 -14.73 -2.55
CA GLU A 97 7.42 -13.72 -3.43
C GLU A 97 6.67 -13.59 -4.75
N HIS A 98 6.28 -14.70 -5.37
CA HIS A 98 5.49 -14.69 -6.60
C HIS A 98 4.12 -14.05 -6.39
N LEU A 99 3.43 -14.42 -5.32
CA LEU A 99 2.12 -13.87 -4.98
C LEU A 99 2.19 -12.36 -4.74
N ASP A 100 3.18 -11.89 -3.98
CA ASP A 100 3.38 -10.47 -3.71
C ASP A 100 3.75 -9.71 -4.97
N LYS A 101 4.71 -10.23 -5.76
CA LYS A 101 5.13 -9.60 -7.02
C LYS A 101 4.01 -9.53 -8.05
N MET A 102 3.07 -10.48 -8.05
CA MET A 102 1.87 -10.39 -8.87
C MET A 102 1.01 -9.18 -8.48
N GLY A 103 0.78 -8.96 -7.19
CA GLY A 103 0.08 -7.77 -6.69
C GLY A 103 0.85 -6.49 -7.00
N MET A 104 2.17 -6.49 -6.80
CA MET A 104 3.06 -5.37 -7.12
C MET A 104 2.98 -4.99 -8.61
N SER A 105 3.09 -5.95 -9.52
CA SER A 105 3.01 -5.69 -10.97
C SER A 105 1.64 -5.15 -11.40
N ILE A 106 0.56 -5.53 -10.72
CA ILE A 106 -0.78 -4.95 -10.96
C ILE A 106 -0.83 -3.49 -10.47
N ILE A 107 -0.21 -3.19 -9.33
CA ILE A 107 -0.10 -1.80 -8.84
C ILE A 107 0.73 -0.96 -9.82
N GLU A 108 1.81 -1.50 -10.38
CA GLU A 108 2.63 -0.83 -11.41
C GLU A 108 1.85 -0.55 -12.71
N GLN A 109 0.81 -1.34 -13.01
CA GLN A 109 -0.11 -1.09 -14.13
C GLN A 109 -1.12 0.04 -13.86
N LEU A 110 -1.15 0.57 -12.64
CA LEU A 110 -2.03 1.68 -12.23
C LEU A 110 -3.53 1.35 -12.37
N ASP A 111 -3.91 0.07 -12.26
CA ASP A 111 -5.29 -0.41 -12.46
C ASP A 111 -5.96 -0.83 -11.15
N PRO A 112 -6.91 -0.03 -10.60
CA PRO A 112 -7.61 -0.36 -9.37
C PRO A 112 -8.53 -1.60 -9.50
N VAL A 113 -9.10 -1.86 -10.69
CA VAL A 113 -10.01 -3.00 -10.89
C VAL A 113 -9.22 -4.30 -10.89
N SER A 114 -8.09 -4.34 -11.58
CA SER A 114 -7.20 -5.50 -11.57
C SER A 114 -6.67 -5.79 -10.16
N PHE A 115 -6.34 -4.76 -9.37
CA PHE A 115 -5.91 -4.97 -7.98
C PHE A 115 -7.01 -5.54 -7.10
N SER A 116 -8.25 -5.02 -7.21
CA SER A 116 -9.42 -5.57 -6.51
C SER A 116 -9.67 -7.03 -6.89
N ASN A 117 -9.57 -7.38 -8.18
CA ASN A 117 -9.72 -8.75 -8.65
C ASN A 117 -8.63 -9.69 -8.12
N TYR A 118 -7.38 -9.22 -8.02
CA TYR A 118 -6.30 -9.96 -7.39
C TYR A 118 -6.58 -10.24 -5.91
N LEU A 119 -7.03 -9.24 -5.15
CA LEU A 119 -7.40 -9.41 -3.74
C LEU A 119 -8.56 -10.40 -3.57
N LYS A 120 -9.60 -10.33 -4.41
CA LYS A 120 -10.72 -11.29 -4.40
C LYS A 120 -10.29 -12.71 -4.75
N LYS A 121 -9.29 -12.86 -5.63
CA LYS A 121 -8.83 -14.18 -6.08
C LYS A 121 -7.97 -14.86 -5.02
N TYR A 122 -6.95 -14.16 -4.52
CA TYR A 122 -5.94 -14.78 -3.66
C TYR A 122 -6.08 -14.44 -2.18
N HIS A 123 -6.85 -13.41 -1.84
CA HIS A 123 -7.01 -12.92 -0.47
C HIS A 123 -5.65 -12.64 0.21
N ASN A 124 -4.64 -12.20 -0.56
CA ASN A 124 -3.33 -11.87 0.01
C ASN A 124 -3.51 -10.85 1.13
N THR A 125 -2.81 -11.06 2.24
CA THR A 125 -3.01 -10.36 3.52
C THR A 125 -2.36 -8.99 3.57
N ILE A 126 -2.32 -8.28 2.43
CA ILE A 126 -1.82 -6.91 2.30
C ILE A 126 -2.63 -5.99 3.23
N CYS A 127 -1.98 -5.43 4.25
CA CYS A 127 -2.67 -4.68 5.31
C CYS A 127 -3.18 -3.32 4.80
N GLY A 128 -2.38 -2.62 3.98
CA GLY A 128 -2.70 -1.33 3.37
C GLY A 128 -3.45 -1.43 2.04
N ARG A 129 -4.15 -2.54 1.78
CA ARG A 129 -4.93 -2.73 0.54
C ARG A 129 -5.93 -1.60 0.26
N HIS A 130 -6.53 -1.02 1.30
CA HIS A 130 -7.50 0.07 1.16
C HIS A 130 -6.82 1.42 0.83
N PRO A 131 -5.76 1.86 1.55
CA PRO A 131 -4.92 2.97 1.09
C PRO A 131 -4.40 2.82 -0.36
N ILE A 132 -3.95 1.63 -0.74
CA ILE A 132 -3.50 1.34 -2.12
C ILE A 132 -4.67 1.50 -3.10
N GLY A 133 -5.86 0.98 -2.78
CA GLY A 133 -7.06 1.15 -3.59
C GLY A 133 -7.45 2.62 -3.78
N VAL A 134 -7.35 3.44 -2.72
CA VAL A 134 -7.57 4.90 -2.80
C VAL A 134 -6.55 5.56 -3.72
N LEU A 135 -5.25 5.22 -3.60
CA LEU A 135 -4.20 5.75 -4.47
C LEU A 135 -4.44 5.40 -5.94
N LEU A 136 -4.72 4.13 -6.26
CA LEU A 136 -4.96 3.68 -7.63
C LEU A 136 -6.19 4.38 -8.25
N ASN A 137 -7.25 4.60 -7.47
CA ASN A 137 -8.41 5.35 -7.94
C ASN A 137 -8.10 6.85 -8.14
N ALA A 138 -7.24 7.44 -7.30
CA ALA A 138 -6.77 8.82 -7.51
C ALA A 138 -5.98 8.94 -8.81
N ILE A 139 -5.03 8.02 -9.05
CA ILE A 139 -4.22 7.98 -10.28
C ILE A 139 -5.12 7.81 -11.52
N ASN A 140 -6.06 6.86 -11.50
CA ASN A 140 -6.99 6.63 -12.60
C ASN A 140 -7.84 7.89 -12.90
N GLU A 141 -8.25 8.65 -11.88
CA GLU A 141 -8.96 9.91 -12.11
C GLU A 141 -8.09 10.98 -12.78
N LEU A 142 -6.79 11.06 -12.43
CA LEU A 142 -5.85 12.00 -13.04
C LEU A 142 -5.47 11.60 -14.47
N GLN A 143 -5.34 10.31 -14.76
CA GLN A 143 -5.09 9.79 -16.11
C GLN A 143 -6.23 10.13 -17.07
N LYS A 144 -7.50 10.08 -16.62
CA LYS A 144 -8.65 10.56 -17.43
C LYS A 144 -8.56 12.04 -17.80
N ASN A 145 -7.83 12.83 -17.01
CA ASN A 145 -7.58 14.24 -17.26
C ASN A 145 -6.25 14.48 -18.01
N GLY A 146 -5.61 13.42 -18.51
CA GLY A 146 -4.43 13.50 -19.38
C GLY A 146 -3.08 13.55 -18.65
N MET A 147 -3.03 13.36 -17.33
CA MET A 147 -1.75 13.26 -16.62
C MET A 147 -1.09 11.92 -16.89
N ASN A 148 0.21 11.96 -17.19
CA ASN A 148 1.03 10.78 -17.36
C ASN A 148 1.74 10.45 -16.04
N MET A 149 1.69 9.19 -15.62
CA MET A 149 2.26 8.74 -14.36
C MET A 149 2.81 7.32 -14.51
N SER A 150 3.83 6.98 -13.73
CA SER A 150 4.37 5.64 -13.64
C SER A 150 4.68 5.29 -12.19
N PHE A 151 4.30 4.09 -11.76
CA PHE A 151 4.71 3.55 -10.47
C PHE A 151 5.75 2.44 -10.68
N SER A 152 6.76 2.37 -9.82
CA SER A 152 7.71 1.25 -9.82
C SER A 152 8.07 0.86 -8.40
N PHE A 153 8.06 -0.44 -8.12
CA PHE A 153 8.67 -0.96 -6.90
C PHE A 153 10.19 -0.96 -7.03
N LEU A 154 10.85 -0.46 -5.99
CA LEU A 154 12.31 -0.29 -5.92
C LEU A 154 12.98 -1.39 -5.10
N ASN A 155 12.25 -2.00 -4.15
CA ASN A 155 12.79 -3.07 -3.32
C ASN A 155 11.70 -4.02 -2.82
N TYR A 156 12.08 -5.27 -2.56
CA TYR A 156 11.25 -6.30 -1.94
C TYR A 156 12.07 -7.07 -0.90
N ALA A 157 11.48 -7.34 0.25
CA ALA A 157 12.08 -8.12 1.32
C ALA A 157 11.03 -8.97 2.03
N GLN A 158 11.48 -10.03 2.70
CA GLN A 158 10.67 -10.85 3.61
C GLN A 158 11.35 -10.85 4.98
N SER A 159 10.57 -10.82 6.06
CA SER A 159 11.12 -10.88 7.43
C SER A 159 11.95 -12.14 7.68
N SER A 160 11.62 -13.22 6.97
CA SER A 160 12.25 -14.54 7.05
C SER A 160 11.84 -15.37 5.82
N GLN A 161 12.63 -16.38 5.45
CA GLN A 161 12.27 -17.31 4.38
C GLN A 161 11.52 -18.52 4.96
N CYS A 162 10.20 -18.56 4.75
CA CYS A 162 9.38 -19.73 5.10
C CYS A 162 9.75 -20.94 4.22
N ARG A 163 9.98 -22.10 4.87
CA ARG A 163 10.28 -23.39 4.22
C ARG A 163 9.32 -24.48 4.66
N ASN A 164 8.74 -24.36 5.86
CA ASN A 164 7.80 -25.31 6.43
C ASN A 164 6.49 -24.64 6.86
N TRP A 165 5.44 -25.44 7.09
CA TRP A 165 4.10 -24.96 7.46
C TRP A 165 3.99 -24.30 8.85
N GLN A 166 4.97 -24.52 9.70
CA GLN A 166 5.07 -23.89 11.03
C GLN A 166 5.77 -22.54 10.97
N ASP A 167 6.47 -22.23 9.86
CA ASP A 167 7.13 -20.94 9.69
C ASP A 167 6.10 -19.82 9.51
N SER A 168 6.53 -18.59 9.74
CA SER A 168 5.74 -17.41 9.41
C SER A 168 6.65 -16.26 9.01
N SER A 169 6.15 -15.40 8.13
CA SER A 169 6.86 -14.22 7.65
C SER A 169 5.89 -13.09 7.32
N VAL A 170 6.43 -11.88 7.24
CA VAL A 170 5.77 -10.68 6.70
C VAL A 170 6.64 -10.15 5.56
N SER A 171 6.01 -9.79 4.45
CA SER A 171 6.67 -9.21 3.29
C SER A 171 6.63 -7.69 3.31
N TYR A 172 7.68 -7.05 2.80
CA TYR A 172 7.81 -5.60 2.70
C TYR A 172 8.18 -5.22 1.26
N ALA A 173 7.54 -4.17 0.75
CA ALA A 173 7.86 -3.61 -0.56
C ALA A 173 7.91 -2.08 -0.50
N ALA A 174 8.86 -1.48 -1.20
CA ALA A 174 8.99 -0.03 -1.32
C ALA A 174 8.86 0.36 -2.79
N GLY A 175 8.08 1.40 -3.10
CA GLY A 175 7.88 1.87 -4.47
C GLY A 175 7.63 3.37 -4.53
N ALA A 176 7.75 3.94 -5.72
CA ALA A 176 7.58 5.37 -5.96
C ALA A 176 6.67 5.61 -7.18
N LEU A 177 5.78 6.59 -7.06
CA LEU A 177 4.99 7.15 -8.14
C LEU A 177 5.69 8.39 -8.69
N MET A 178 5.84 8.47 -10.00
CA MET A 178 6.34 9.66 -10.70
C MET A 178 5.25 10.20 -11.62
N VAL A 179 5.02 11.51 -11.58
CA VAL A 179 4.15 12.24 -12.51
C VAL A 179 5.04 12.93 -13.54
N HIS A 180 4.70 12.82 -14.83
CA HIS A 180 5.49 13.32 -15.97
C HIS A 180 4.82 14.49 -16.68
#